data_AF-A0A1G9WKB0-F1
#
_entry.id   AF-A0A1G9WKB0-F1
#
_cell.length_a   1.000
_cell.length_b   1.000
_cell.length_c   1.000
_cell.angle_alpha   90.00
_cell.angle_beta   90.00
_cell.angle_gamma   90.00
#
_symmetry.space_group_name_H-M   'P 1'
#
loop_
_entity.id
_entity.type
_entity.pdbx_description
1 polymer ?
#
loop_
_entity_poly.entity_id
_entity_poly.type
_entity_poly.pdbx_seq_one_letter_code
_entity_poly.pdbx_strand_id
1 'polypeptide(L)' 'MTYDRFVRDRSFCEPTEIAKRAFRPTRDNANCLIGYTCYEPGPGDWPGEDF' A
#
# COMPACT_ATOMS: atom_id res chain seq x y z
N MET A 1 -12.46 -12.77 -10.25
CA MET A 1 -11.64 -11.54 -10.23
C MET A 1 -11.65 -11.02 -8.81
N THR A 2 -10.51 -11.05 -8.13
CA THR A 2 -10.39 -10.45 -6.80
C THR A 2 -10.03 -8.99 -7.01
N TYR A 3 -10.94 -8.08 -6.65
CA TYR A 3 -10.64 -6.66 -6.71
C TYR A 3 -9.75 -6.31 -5.53
N ASP A 4 -8.60 -5.67 -5.79
CA ASP A 4 -7.79 -5.09 -4.73
C ASP A 4 -8.61 -4.00 -4.01
N ARG A 5 -8.68 -4.08 -2.69
CA ARG A 5 -9.33 -3.03 -1.89
C ARG A 5 -8.37 -1.86 -1.72
N PHE A 6 -8.70 -0.74 -2.35
CA PHE A 6 -7.98 0.52 -2.16
C PHE A 6 -8.65 1.37 -1.08
N VAL A 7 -7.85 1.91 -0.16
CA VAL A 7 -8.28 2.84 0.87
C VAL A 7 -7.79 4.26 0.57
N ARG A 8 -8.46 5.25 1.15
CA ARG A 8 -8.11 6.66 0.96
C ARG A 8 -6.82 7.04 1.68
N ASP A 9 -6.62 6.51 2.89
CA ASP A 9 -5.52 6.88 3.77
C ASP A 9 -5.27 5.81 4.85
N ARG A 10 -4.17 5.95 5.60
CA ARG A 10 -3.75 5.00 6.66
C ARG A 10 -4.80 4.79 7.75
N SER A 11 -5.71 5.74 8.00
CA SER A 11 -6.70 5.61 9.07
C SER A 11 -7.72 4.49 8.83
N PHE A 12 -7.75 3.92 7.61
CA PHE A 12 -8.57 2.76 7.27
C PHE A 12 -7.85 1.42 7.37
N CYS A 13 -6.54 1.43 7.62
CA CYS A 13 -5.76 0.21 7.85
C CYS A 13 -5.80 -0.17 9.33
N GLU A 14 -5.56 -1.45 9.62
CA GLU A 14 -5.40 -1.89 10.99
C GLU A 14 -4.19 -1.19 11.65
N PRO A 15 -4.17 -1.04 12.99
CA PRO A 15 -3.09 -0.33 13.69
C PRO A 15 -1.68 -0.89 13.42
N THR A 16 -1.60 -2.19 13.12
CA THR A 16 -0.36 -2.92 12.80
C THR A 16 0.01 -2.90 11.32
N GLU A 17 -0.89 -2.46 10.44
CA GLU A 17 -0.67 -2.42 9.00
C GLU A 17 -0.07 -1.09 8.53
N ILE A 18 0.59 -1.14 7.38
CA ILE A 18 1.16 0.04 6.71
C ILE A 18 0.36 0.34 5.44
N ALA A 19 0.09 1.63 5.22
CA ALA A 19 -0.52 2.11 3.99
C ALA A 19 0.53 2.23 2.87
N LYS A 20 0.47 1.32 1.89
CA LYS A 20 1.33 1.35 0.71
C LYS A 20 0.64 2.06 -0.43
N ARG A 21 1.34 3.01 -1.08
CA ARG A 21 0.83 3.67 -2.29
C ARG A 21 0.57 2.64 -3.39
N ALA A 22 -0.64 2.69 -3.95
CA ALA A 22 -1.08 1.77 -4.98
C ALA A 22 -1.18 2.49 -6.32
N PHE A 23 -0.48 1.94 -7.31
CA PHE A 23 -0.43 2.48 -8.66
C PHE A 23 -1.07 1.52 -9.65
N ARG A 24 -1.76 2.07 -10.65
CA ARG A 24 -2.30 1.33 -11.78
C ARG A 24 -2.04 2.08 -13.09
N PRO A 25 -1.87 1.34 -14.20
CA PRO A 25 -1.76 1.95 -15.51
C PRO A 25 -3.12 2.49 -15.94
N THR A 26 -3.18 3.80 -16.21
CA THR A 26 -4.29 4.45 -16.91
C THR A 26 -3.90 4.69 -18.37
N ARG A 27 -4.87 5.15 -19.18
CA ARG A 27 -4.64 5.44 -20.60
C ARG A 27 -3.56 6.51 -20.82
N ASP A 28 -3.44 7.43 -19.88
CA ASP A 28 -2.57 8.60 -19.90
C ASP A 28 -1.29 8.45 -19.06
N ASN A 29 -1.32 7.65 -17.99
CA ASN A 29 -0.19 7.47 -17.09
C ASN A 29 -0.05 6.02 -16.62
N ALA A 30 1.09 5.39 -16.93
CA ALA A 30 1.38 4.02 -16.52
C ALA A 30 1.49 3.84 -14.99
N ASN A 31 1.77 4.92 -14.25
CA ASN A 31 1.94 4.95 -12.79
C ASN A 31 0.98 5.96 -12.14
N CYS A 32 -0.32 5.87 -12.43
CA CYS A 32 -1.31 6.71 -11.78
C CYS A 32 -1.52 6.24 -10.33
N LEU A 33 -1.39 7.14 -9.36
CA LEU A 33 -1.73 6.86 -7.96
C LEU A 33 -3.24 6.79 -7.82
N ILE A 34 -3.76 5.61 -7.47
CA ILE A 34 -5.21 5.40 -7.30
C ILE A 34 -5.64 5.32 -5.84
N GLY A 35 -4.68 5.22 -4.91
CA GLY A 35 -4.95 5.18 -3.47
C GLY A 35 -3.88 4.44 -2.70
N TYR A 36 -4.29 3.80 -1.60
CA TYR A 36 -3.42 2.99 -0.75
C TYR A 36 -3.95 1.58 -0.60
N THR A 37 -3.06 0.62 -0.38
CA THR A 37 -3.37 -0.73 0.07
C THR A 37 -2.79 -0.93 1.45
N CYS A 38 -3.54 -1.56 2.35
CA CYS A 38 -3.04 -1.98 3.64
C CYS A 38 -2.26 -3.29 3.46
N TYR A 39 -1.07 -3.37 4.06
CA TYR A 39 -0.29 -4.59 4.11
C TYR A 39 0.33 -4.76 5.49
N GLU A 40 0.48 -6.00 5.92
CA GLU A 40 1.21 -6.32 7.14
C GLU A 40 2.72 -6.17 6.86
N PRO A 41 3.43 -5.30 7.60
CA PRO A 41 4.87 -5.17 7.46
C PRO A 41 5.56 -6.46 7.90
N GLY A 42 6.45 -6.97 7.06
CA GLY A 42 7.30 -8.10 7.40
C GLY A 42 8.56 -7.67 8.15
N PRO A 43 9.37 -8.63 8.64
CA PRO A 43 10.66 -8.36 9.27
C PRO A 43 11.63 -7.53 8.40
N GLY A 44 11.51 -7.61 7.07
CA GLY A 44 12.33 -6.85 6.13
C GLY A 44 11.82 -5.44 5.79
N ASP A 45 10.66 -5.03 6.29
CA ASP A 45 10.11 -3.68 6.09
C ASP A 45 10.59 -2.69 7.17
N TRP A 46 11.15 -3.18 8.28
CA TRP A 46 11.65 -2.33 9.36
C TRP A 46 13.06 -1.81 9.05
N PRO A 47 13.28 -0.48 8.96
CA PRO A 47 14.58 0.12 8.65
C PRO A 47 15.61 0.02 9.79
N GLY A 48 15.41 -0.90 10.74
CA GLY A 48 16.19 -1.02 11.98
C GLY A 48 16.63 -2.44 12.34
N GLU A 49 16.42 -3.43 11.48
CA GLU A 49 16.84 -4.84 11.71
C GLU A 49 18.09 -5.19 10.88
N ASP A 50 19.03 -4.24 10.75
CA ASP A 50 20.33 -4.40 10.08
C ASP A 50 21.47 -4.10 11.10
N PHE A 51 21.35 -4.70 12.30
CA PHE A 51 22.37 -4.68 13.36
C PHE A 51 23.00 -6.06 13.57
#